data_AF-A0A529IFS7-F1
#
_entry.id   AF-A0A529IFS7-F1
#
_cell.length_a   1.000
_cell.length_b   1.000
_cell.length_c   1.000
_cell.angle_alpha   90.00
_cell.angle_beta   90.00
_cell.angle_gamma   90.00
#
_symmetry.space_group_name_H-M   'P 1'
#
loop_
_entity.id
_entity.type
_entity.pdbx_description
1 polymer ?
#
loop_
_entity_poly.entity_id
_entity_poly.type
_entity_poly.pdbx_seq_one_letter_code
_entity_poly.pdbx_strand_id
1 'polypeptide(L)'
;MGASGSSYVGVVTDGDDKLIGGSGTDIIIAGDGNDYVNGGSGADTLDGGSGIDTLLGGSGADTLIFVSYENQYRLGGSYDGSALTGGSIYNDGVQTGLTSFTGYDNYDGGNGTVKGGTAEIDTLKIVVSVQQSNDAAFMAALNAEVAYFKNIWLPAHVNKSTGQADQSVYEFKTINLKISAIEKIAPITVDLSTNHAPVNTVPAGTQLASEDVSQPITGVSVFDPDGGILTTSVSVLNGTLTVVPVGAATVGGNGGATVTITGTAAEINAVLSSITYTGNQDYNGPDQLNITTTDALGASDADVAAISVTPVNDAPTTSPV
;
A
#
# COMPACT_ATOMS: atom_id res chain seq x y z
N MET A 1 35.18 2.57 2.90
CA MET A 1 36.44 1.88 3.25
C MET A 1 36.09 0.41 3.43
N GLY A 2 36.61 -0.47 2.56
CA GLY A 2 36.30 -1.90 2.60
C GLY A 2 36.98 -2.61 3.76
N ALA A 3 36.20 -3.29 4.59
CA ALA A 3 36.69 -4.19 5.62
C ALA A 3 36.58 -5.63 5.11
N SER A 4 37.70 -6.33 5.03
CA SER A 4 37.74 -7.76 4.77
C SER A 4 37.12 -8.52 5.95
N GLY A 5 36.08 -9.33 5.70
CA GLY A 5 35.69 -10.44 6.56
C GLY A 5 34.80 -10.10 7.76
N SER A 6 34.05 -9.00 7.74
CA SER A 6 33.01 -8.73 8.72
C SER A 6 31.86 -8.04 8.01
N SER A 7 30.66 -8.61 8.13
CA SER A 7 29.38 -8.03 7.71
C SER A 7 29.46 -6.49 7.74
N TYR A 8 29.52 -5.86 6.57
CA TYR A 8 29.39 -4.43 6.46
C TYR A 8 27.91 -4.10 6.62
N VAL A 9 27.60 -3.34 7.68
CA VAL A 9 26.30 -2.68 7.85
C VAL A 9 26.56 -1.20 7.56
N GLY A 10 26.49 -0.83 6.28
CA GLY A 10 26.34 0.55 5.90
C GLY A 10 24.86 0.90 6.02
N VAL A 11 24.48 1.64 7.06
CA VAL A 11 23.24 2.42 7.06
C VAL A 11 23.70 3.85 6.87
N VAL A 12 23.28 4.48 5.78
CA VAL A 12 23.59 5.89 5.52
C VAL A 12 22.31 6.74 5.57
N THR A 13 22.55 8.04 5.66
CA THR A 13 21.57 9.13 5.86
C THR A 13 21.05 9.64 4.52
N ASP A 14 20.18 10.65 4.55
CA ASP A 14 19.79 11.45 3.39
C ASP A 14 21.01 11.90 2.53
N GLY A 15 21.04 11.55 1.25
CA GLY A 15 22.03 11.98 0.25
C GLY A 15 22.43 10.89 -0.74
N ASP A 16 23.00 11.27 -1.90
CA ASP A 16 23.53 10.32 -2.88
C ASP A 16 24.84 9.67 -2.39
N ASP A 17 24.83 8.38 -2.11
CA ASP A 17 25.94 7.64 -1.50
C ASP A 17 26.67 6.68 -2.45
N LYS A 18 27.92 6.34 -2.10
CA LYS A 18 28.70 5.30 -2.79
C LYS A 18 29.21 4.26 -1.80
N LEU A 19 28.54 3.12 -1.79
CA LEU A 19 28.75 1.99 -0.90
C LEU A 19 29.36 0.82 -1.66
N ILE A 20 30.45 0.29 -1.13
CA ILE A 20 31.13 -0.89 -1.68
C ILE A 20 31.44 -1.80 -0.50
N GLY A 21 30.81 -2.98 -0.51
CA GLY A 21 31.08 -4.12 0.35
C GLY A 21 32.42 -4.77 0.01
N GLY A 22 32.64 -5.94 0.58
CA GLY A 22 33.93 -6.59 0.60
C GLY A 22 33.86 -8.04 0.15
N SER A 23 34.56 -8.88 0.90
CA SER A 23 34.47 -10.33 0.77
C SER A 23 33.68 -10.89 1.95
N GLY A 24 32.79 -11.83 1.70
CA GLY A 24 31.84 -12.37 2.68
C GLY A 24 30.43 -11.84 2.44
N THR A 25 29.48 -12.23 3.29
CA THR A 25 28.09 -11.75 3.24
C THR A 25 27.96 -10.36 3.85
N ASP A 26 27.53 -9.40 3.05
CA ASP A 26 27.31 -8.00 3.41
C ASP A 26 25.80 -7.64 3.42
N ILE A 27 25.43 -6.65 4.26
CA ILE A 27 24.07 -6.09 4.30
C ILE A 27 24.19 -4.57 4.15
N ILE A 28 23.87 -4.07 2.97
CA ILE A 28 24.04 -2.65 2.65
C ILE A 28 22.67 -2.00 2.51
N ILE A 29 22.42 -0.93 3.26
CA ILE A 29 21.18 -0.14 3.22
C ILE A 29 21.57 1.30 2.92
N ALA A 30 21.22 1.76 1.73
CA ALA A 30 21.77 2.99 1.19
C ALA A 30 21.06 4.25 1.71
N GLY A 31 19.72 4.22 1.82
CA GLY A 31 18.96 5.27 2.51
C GLY A 31 18.13 6.08 1.52
N ASP A 32 17.99 7.37 1.75
CA ASP A 32 17.34 8.25 0.77
C ASP A 32 18.42 8.89 -0.10
N GLY A 33 18.30 8.86 -1.42
CA GLY A 33 19.34 9.35 -2.32
C GLY A 33 19.40 8.58 -3.62
N ASN A 34 20.28 8.98 -4.53
CA ASN A 34 20.61 8.18 -5.70
C ASN A 34 21.90 7.41 -5.42
N ASP A 35 21.76 6.21 -4.90
CA ASP A 35 22.89 5.52 -4.30
C ASP A 35 23.57 4.58 -5.28
N TYR A 36 24.88 4.44 -5.16
CA TYR A 36 25.65 3.38 -5.80
C TYR A 36 26.04 2.37 -4.73
N VAL A 37 25.54 1.15 -4.83
CA VAL A 37 25.83 0.06 -3.91
C VAL A 37 26.46 -1.10 -4.66
N ASN A 38 27.57 -1.63 -4.18
CA ASN A 38 28.19 -2.85 -4.69
C ASN A 38 28.48 -3.81 -3.53
N GLY A 39 27.93 -5.03 -3.55
CA GLY A 39 28.09 -6.03 -2.48
C GLY A 39 29.49 -6.63 -2.42
N GLY A 40 30.12 -6.85 -3.58
CA GLY A 40 31.49 -7.36 -3.66
C GLY A 40 31.50 -8.85 -3.94
N SER A 41 31.96 -9.68 -3.01
CA SER A 41 31.99 -11.14 -3.20
C SER A 41 31.41 -11.83 -1.99
N GLY A 42 30.44 -12.72 -2.17
CA GLY A 42 29.70 -13.31 -1.06
C GLY A 42 28.23 -13.43 -1.41
N ALA A 43 27.40 -13.75 -0.42
CA ALA A 43 25.95 -13.72 -0.61
C ALA A 43 25.44 -12.47 0.11
N ASP A 44 25.15 -11.41 -0.65
CA ASP A 44 24.93 -10.06 -0.13
C ASP A 44 23.44 -9.69 -0.13
N THR A 45 23.05 -8.75 0.74
CA THR A 45 21.72 -8.14 0.74
C THR A 45 21.87 -6.64 0.56
N LEU A 46 21.38 -6.12 -0.55
CA LEU A 46 21.52 -4.71 -0.92
C LEU A 46 20.14 -4.08 -0.96
N ASP A 47 19.95 -3.03 -0.17
CA ASP A 47 18.75 -2.21 -0.12
C ASP A 47 19.13 -0.79 -0.57
N GLY A 48 18.53 -0.35 -1.68
CA GLY A 48 18.73 1.00 -2.19
C GLY A 48 18.03 2.07 -1.39
N GLY A 49 16.94 1.72 -0.67
CA GLY A 49 16.08 2.72 -0.07
C GLY A 49 15.37 3.62 -1.11
N SER A 50 15.17 4.89 -0.80
CA SER A 50 14.39 5.82 -1.63
C SER A 50 15.27 6.55 -2.63
N GLY A 51 14.97 6.45 -3.93
CA GLY A 51 15.61 7.25 -4.97
C GLY A 51 16.10 6.41 -6.13
N ILE A 52 17.14 6.86 -6.85
CA ILE A 52 17.63 6.19 -8.06
C ILE A 52 18.90 5.42 -7.74
N ASP A 53 18.73 4.16 -7.35
CA ASP A 53 19.85 3.36 -6.89
C ASP A 53 20.43 2.45 -7.98
N THR A 54 21.75 2.32 -7.94
CA THR A 54 22.54 1.36 -8.69
C THR A 54 23.02 0.30 -7.71
N LEU A 55 22.33 -0.84 -7.66
CA LEU A 55 22.69 -1.95 -6.79
C LEU A 55 23.39 -3.07 -7.59
N LEU A 56 24.61 -3.42 -7.20
CA LEU A 56 25.45 -4.44 -7.82
C LEU A 56 25.71 -5.55 -6.79
N GLY A 57 25.10 -6.73 -6.95
CA GLY A 57 25.33 -7.86 -6.03
C GLY A 57 26.82 -8.22 -5.91
N GLY A 58 27.48 -8.37 -7.05
CA GLY A 58 28.86 -8.84 -7.10
C GLY A 58 28.89 -10.32 -7.40
N SER A 59 29.86 -11.07 -6.87
CA SER A 59 29.92 -12.52 -7.09
C SER A 59 29.27 -13.28 -5.94
N GLY A 60 28.26 -14.10 -6.24
CA GLY A 60 27.65 -15.03 -5.29
C GLY A 60 26.14 -15.04 -5.41
N ALA A 61 25.43 -15.30 -4.31
CA ALA A 61 23.96 -15.42 -4.34
C ALA A 61 23.35 -14.22 -3.61
N ASP A 62 23.01 -13.19 -4.38
CA ASP A 62 22.67 -11.89 -3.82
C ASP A 62 21.16 -11.64 -3.78
N THR A 63 20.75 -10.78 -2.86
CA THR A 63 19.38 -10.30 -2.69
C THR A 63 19.37 -8.79 -2.89
N LEU A 64 18.75 -8.35 -3.98
CA LEU A 64 18.57 -6.93 -4.29
C LEU A 64 17.16 -6.53 -3.88
N ILE A 65 17.08 -5.66 -2.88
CA ILE A 65 15.85 -5.10 -2.33
C ILE A 65 15.72 -3.70 -2.90
N PHE A 66 14.65 -3.51 -3.67
CA PHE A 66 14.17 -2.17 -4.02
C PHE A 66 12.90 -1.93 -3.20
N VAL A 67 12.97 -0.96 -2.29
CA VAL A 67 11.80 -0.46 -1.57
C VAL A 67 11.42 0.88 -2.18
N SER A 68 10.34 0.91 -2.94
CA SER A 68 9.78 2.19 -3.38
C SER A 68 9.04 2.81 -2.21
N TYR A 69 9.73 3.59 -1.37
CA TYR A 69 9.06 4.46 -0.41
C TYR A 69 8.47 5.67 -1.16
N GLU A 70 7.18 5.92 -0.93
CA GLU A 70 6.47 7.18 -1.17
C GLU A 70 6.53 7.82 -2.59
N ASN A 71 5.36 7.77 -3.25
CA ASN A 71 4.71 8.86 -4.00
C ASN A 71 5.30 9.41 -5.31
N GLN A 72 5.79 8.57 -6.22
CA GLN A 72 5.90 8.98 -7.63
C GLN A 72 5.51 7.88 -8.62
N TYR A 73 4.21 7.77 -8.92
CA TYR A 73 3.75 7.08 -10.13
C TYR A 73 2.88 8.00 -11.00
N ARG A 74 3.02 7.89 -12.33
CA ARG A 74 2.23 8.64 -13.33
C ARG A 74 1.23 7.71 -14.00
N LEU A 75 -0.04 7.79 -13.60
CA LEU A 75 -1.14 7.08 -14.28
C LEU A 75 -1.30 7.60 -15.71
N GLY A 76 -1.16 6.71 -16.71
CA GLY A 76 -1.25 7.05 -18.13
C GLY A 76 0.01 7.68 -18.72
N GLY A 77 1.14 7.62 -18.01
CA GLY A 77 2.44 8.04 -18.52
C GLY A 77 3.02 7.05 -19.53
N SER A 78 3.82 7.56 -20.46
CA SER A 78 4.66 6.79 -21.36
C SER A 78 6.12 7.11 -21.06
N TYR A 79 6.91 6.06 -20.84
CA TYR A 79 8.37 6.19 -20.70
C TYR A 79 9.01 6.07 -22.08
N ASP A 80 9.82 7.06 -22.46
CA ASP A 80 10.44 7.15 -23.78
C ASP A 80 11.93 6.75 -23.82
N GLY A 81 12.46 6.21 -22.71
CA GLY A 81 13.87 5.89 -22.58
C GLY A 81 14.69 6.94 -21.83
N SER A 82 14.16 8.16 -21.63
CA SER A 82 14.86 9.28 -21.00
C SER A 82 14.02 10.05 -19.98
N ALA A 83 12.69 10.08 -20.16
CA ALA A 83 11.77 10.71 -19.24
C ALA A 83 10.42 9.98 -19.22
N LEU A 84 9.77 9.97 -18.05
CA LEU A 84 8.33 9.69 -17.97
C LEU A 84 7.59 10.93 -18.50
N THR A 85 6.87 10.79 -19.61
CA THR A 85 6.07 11.87 -20.21
C THR A 85 4.59 11.49 -20.27
N GLY A 86 3.69 12.47 -20.14
CA GLY A 86 2.26 12.22 -19.99
C GLY A 86 1.86 11.67 -18.61
N GLY A 87 0.57 11.46 -18.41
CA GLY A 87 -0.01 10.98 -17.16
C GLY A 87 -0.08 12.03 -16.03
N SER A 88 -0.93 11.74 -15.04
CA SER A 88 -1.11 12.58 -13.85
C SER A 88 -0.16 12.13 -12.74
N ILE A 89 0.62 13.07 -12.18
CA ILE A 89 1.45 12.84 -10.99
C ILE A 89 0.54 12.91 -9.76
N TYR A 90 0.53 11.84 -8.96
CA TYR A 90 -0.17 11.80 -7.69
C TYR A 90 0.86 11.70 -6.55
N ASN A 91 0.84 12.70 -5.68
CA ASN A 91 1.57 12.71 -4.41
C ASN A 91 0.65 13.40 -3.39
N ASP A 92 0.23 12.68 -2.33
CA ASP A 92 -0.50 13.24 -1.17
C ASP A 92 -1.56 14.32 -1.51
N GLY A 93 -2.42 14.05 -2.51
CA GLY A 93 -3.46 14.98 -2.94
C GLY A 93 -3.02 16.30 -3.60
N VAL A 94 -1.71 16.55 -3.82
CA VAL A 94 -1.19 17.77 -4.46
C VAL A 94 -0.25 17.46 -5.63
N GLN A 95 -0.58 18.03 -6.80
CA GLN A 95 0.18 17.87 -8.04
C GLN A 95 1.49 18.68 -8.01
N THR A 96 2.64 18.00 -7.98
CA THR A 96 3.96 18.65 -8.15
C THR A 96 4.76 17.98 -9.27
N GLY A 97 5.64 18.76 -9.90
CA GLY A 97 6.26 18.43 -11.18
C GLY A 97 7.73 18.00 -11.10
N LEU A 98 8.07 17.17 -12.09
CA LEU A 98 9.38 16.76 -12.62
C LEU A 98 10.14 15.64 -11.90
N THR A 99 10.25 14.53 -12.64
CA THR A 99 11.24 13.46 -12.54
C THR A 99 12.38 13.70 -13.54
N SER A 100 13.59 13.27 -13.23
CA SER A 100 14.68 13.05 -14.19
C SER A 100 15.51 11.86 -13.74
N PHE A 101 15.68 10.87 -14.63
CA PHE A 101 16.38 9.62 -14.37
C PHE A 101 17.47 9.41 -15.41
N THR A 102 18.68 9.04 -14.97
CA THR A 102 19.69 8.40 -15.81
C THR A 102 20.54 7.45 -14.97
N GLY A 103 20.60 6.18 -15.40
CA GLY A 103 21.53 5.17 -14.86
C GLY A 103 22.57 4.75 -15.91
N TYR A 104 23.65 4.10 -15.46
CA TYR A 104 24.56 3.29 -16.28
C TYR A 104 25.32 2.27 -15.39
N ASP A 105 25.43 1.02 -15.86
CA ASP A 105 26.42 0.03 -15.45
C ASP A 105 27.66 0.11 -16.38
N ASN A 106 28.85 -0.12 -15.82
CA ASN A 106 30.11 -0.30 -16.53
C ASN A 106 30.62 -1.75 -16.32
N TYR A 107 30.41 -2.56 -17.35
CA TYR A 107 30.96 -3.90 -17.58
C TYR A 107 32.46 -4.03 -17.25
N ASP A 108 32.84 -5.03 -16.43
CA ASP A 108 34.24 -5.39 -16.14
C ASP A 108 34.69 -6.78 -16.67
N GLY A 109 33.84 -7.51 -17.40
CA GLY A 109 34.31 -8.63 -18.24
C GLY A 109 34.23 -10.05 -17.66
N GLY A 110 33.66 -10.27 -16.49
CA GLY A 110 33.54 -11.62 -15.93
C GLY A 110 32.36 -12.43 -16.48
N ASN A 111 32.50 -13.12 -17.62
CA ASN A 111 31.78 -14.39 -17.72
C ASN A 111 32.48 -15.36 -16.77
N GLY A 112 31.76 -15.82 -15.75
CA GLY A 112 32.28 -16.83 -14.84
C GLY A 112 32.75 -18.03 -15.67
N THR A 113 34.05 -18.22 -15.80
CA THR A 113 34.64 -19.41 -16.43
C THR A 113 34.59 -20.62 -15.48
N VAL A 114 33.67 -20.61 -14.51
CA VAL A 114 33.51 -21.70 -13.55
C VAL A 114 32.58 -22.74 -14.14
N LYS A 115 33.21 -23.65 -14.87
CA LYS A 115 32.64 -24.96 -15.22
C LYS A 115 32.45 -25.77 -13.92
N GLY A 116 31.34 -25.53 -13.21
CA GLY A 116 30.82 -26.43 -12.19
C GLY A 116 30.18 -25.74 -10.99
N GLY A 117 28.87 -25.89 -10.83
CA GLY A 117 28.38 -26.29 -9.50
C GLY A 117 27.03 -25.80 -9.02
N THR A 118 26.45 -24.72 -9.51
CA THR A 118 25.03 -24.31 -9.33
C THR A 118 24.78 -23.15 -10.30
N ALA A 119 23.55 -22.95 -10.79
CA ALA A 119 23.21 -21.66 -11.38
C ALA A 119 23.33 -20.61 -10.25
N GLU A 120 24.16 -19.60 -10.45
CA GLU A 120 24.05 -18.33 -9.71
C GLU A 120 22.68 -17.77 -10.09
N ILE A 121 21.79 -17.57 -9.11
CA ILE A 121 20.44 -17.07 -9.34
C ILE A 121 20.34 -15.74 -8.62
N ASP A 122 20.52 -14.66 -9.36
CA ASP A 122 20.27 -13.32 -8.89
C ASP A 122 18.77 -13.11 -8.80
N THR A 123 18.33 -12.72 -7.60
CA THR A 123 16.92 -12.57 -7.29
C THR A 123 16.59 -11.13 -6.99
N LEU A 124 15.72 -10.54 -7.83
CA LEU A 124 15.09 -9.25 -7.55
C LEU A 124 13.92 -9.44 -6.58
N LYS A 125 13.88 -8.65 -5.51
CA LYS A 125 12.72 -8.48 -4.64
C LYS A 125 12.13 -7.07 -4.81
N ILE A 126 10.84 -7.02 -5.12
CA ILE A 126 10.07 -5.79 -5.24
C ILE A 126 9.16 -5.68 -4.01
N VAL A 127 9.28 -4.59 -3.26
CA VAL A 127 8.40 -4.24 -2.14
C VAL A 127 7.61 -3.00 -2.50
N VAL A 128 6.28 -3.03 -2.29
CA VAL A 128 5.37 -1.92 -2.57
C VAL A 128 4.71 -1.44 -1.27
N SER A 129 4.36 -0.16 -1.18
CA SER A 129 3.61 0.39 -0.05
C SER A 129 2.19 -0.17 0.02
N VAL A 130 1.51 0.00 1.15
CA VAL A 130 0.09 -0.35 1.28
C VAL A 130 -0.74 0.38 0.24
N GLN A 131 -0.55 1.69 0.09
CA GLN A 131 -1.29 2.51 -0.88
C GLN A 131 -1.13 1.99 -2.31
N GLN A 132 0.10 1.65 -2.72
CA GLN A 132 0.36 1.04 -4.03
C GLN A 132 -0.32 -0.32 -4.18
N SER A 133 -0.31 -1.14 -3.12
CA SER A 133 -0.96 -2.46 -3.13
C SER A 133 -2.49 -2.37 -3.29
N ASN A 134 -3.10 -1.28 -2.80
CA ASN A 134 -4.53 -0.99 -2.92
C ASN A 134 -4.92 -0.40 -4.29
N ASP A 135 -3.97 0.13 -5.08
CA ASP A 135 -4.20 0.56 -6.44
C ASP A 135 -4.23 -0.65 -7.40
N ALA A 136 -5.45 -1.08 -7.74
CA ALA A 136 -5.68 -2.20 -8.66
C ALA A 136 -5.09 -1.99 -10.06
N ALA A 137 -5.04 -0.74 -10.56
CA ALA A 137 -4.50 -0.45 -11.88
C ALA A 137 -2.97 -0.52 -11.89
N PHE A 138 -2.32 0.06 -10.86
CA PHE A 138 -0.88 -0.05 -10.64
C PHE A 138 -0.46 -1.53 -10.49
N MET A 139 -1.13 -2.29 -9.61
CA MET A 139 -0.78 -3.69 -9.38
C MET A 139 -1.02 -4.56 -10.62
N ALA A 140 -2.07 -4.29 -11.42
CA ALA A 140 -2.28 -5.00 -12.68
C ALA A 140 -1.13 -4.72 -13.68
N ALA A 141 -0.69 -3.48 -13.80
CA ALA A 141 0.42 -3.09 -14.68
C ALA A 141 1.75 -3.73 -14.23
N LEU A 142 2.10 -3.60 -12.95
CA LEU A 142 3.34 -4.17 -12.39
C LEU A 142 3.37 -5.70 -12.52
N ASN A 143 2.27 -6.38 -12.24
CA ASN A 143 2.18 -7.83 -12.41
C ASN A 143 2.33 -8.25 -13.88
N ALA A 144 1.82 -7.47 -14.83
CA ALA A 144 1.99 -7.73 -16.26
C ALA A 144 3.47 -7.60 -16.67
N GLU A 145 4.19 -6.61 -16.14
CA GLU A 145 5.63 -6.45 -16.39
C GLU A 145 6.46 -7.58 -15.78
N VAL A 146 6.14 -7.99 -14.54
CA VAL A 146 6.78 -9.15 -13.90
C VAL A 146 6.52 -10.43 -14.70
N ALA A 147 5.30 -10.62 -15.20
CA ALA A 147 4.96 -11.77 -16.03
C ALA A 147 5.68 -11.75 -17.39
N TYR A 148 5.80 -10.58 -18.02
CA TYR A 148 6.56 -10.42 -19.26
C TYR A 148 8.04 -10.73 -19.04
N PHE A 149 8.65 -10.19 -17.98
CA PHE A 149 10.04 -10.51 -17.64
C PHE A 149 10.25 -12.01 -17.51
N LYS A 150 9.44 -12.66 -16.66
CA LYS A 150 9.59 -14.10 -16.35
C LYS A 150 9.39 -15.00 -17.56
N ASN A 151 8.38 -14.71 -18.38
CA ASN A 151 7.92 -15.65 -19.40
C ASN A 151 8.47 -15.37 -20.79
N ILE A 152 8.89 -14.13 -21.08
CA ILE A 152 9.27 -13.69 -22.41
C ILE A 152 10.70 -13.17 -22.43
N TRP A 153 11.00 -12.17 -21.60
CA TRP A 153 12.28 -11.48 -21.66
C TRP A 153 13.43 -12.37 -21.15
N LEU A 154 13.32 -12.89 -19.92
CA LEU A 154 14.38 -13.67 -19.29
C LEU A 154 14.78 -14.91 -20.12
N PRO A 155 13.84 -15.73 -20.65
CA PRO A 155 14.22 -16.87 -21.49
C PRO A 155 14.96 -16.51 -22.79
N ALA A 156 14.81 -15.27 -23.29
CA ALA A 156 15.52 -14.78 -24.45
C ALA A 156 16.92 -14.23 -24.10
N HIS A 157 17.12 -13.88 -22.84
CA HIS A 157 18.31 -13.21 -22.31
C HIS A 157 19.07 -14.08 -21.32
N VAL A 158 18.89 -15.40 -21.36
CA VAL A 158 19.63 -16.35 -20.51
C VAL A 158 20.46 -17.30 -21.35
N ASN A 159 21.69 -17.55 -20.90
CA ASN A 159 22.52 -18.61 -21.43
C ASN A 159 21.94 -19.97 -21.05
N LYS A 160 21.49 -20.74 -22.05
CA LYS A 160 20.84 -22.05 -21.84
C LYS A 160 21.75 -23.12 -21.20
N SER A 161 23.06 -22.93 -21.23
CA SER A 161 24.03 -23.87 -20.64
C SER A 161 24.39 -23.54 -19.20
N THR A 162 24.33 -22.26 -18.80
CA THR A 162 24.71 -21.82 -17.44
C THR A 162 23.52 -21.39 -16.59
N GLY A 163 22.39 -21.01 -17.22
CA GLY A 163 21.23 -20.45 -16.55
C GLY A 163 21.36 -18.97 -16.20
N GLN A 164 22.52 -18.35 -16.48
CA GLN A 164 22.80 -16.94 -16.18
C GLN A 164 22.18 -16.00 -17.23
N ALA A 165 21.63 -14.89 -16.77
CA ALA A 165 21.16 -13.81 -17.61
C ALA A 165 22.34 -13.07 -18.26
N ASP A 166 22.11 -12.55 -19.47
CA ASP A 166 23.04 -11.66 -20.14
C ASP A 166 22.88 -10.22 -19.60
N GLN A 167 23.67 -9.30 -20.16
CA GLN A 167 23.69 -7.89 -19.75
C GLN A 167 22.61 -7.03 -20.41
N SER A 168 21.68 -7.64 -21.14
CA SER A 168 20.57 -6.89 -21.70
C SER A 168 19.77 -6.28 -20.56
N VAL A 169 19.27 -5.07 -20.79
CA VAL A 169 18.48 -4.35 -19.80
C VAL A 169 17.01 -4.67 -20.01
N TYR A 170 16.33 -5.04 -18.92
CA TYR A 170 14.89 -5.00 -18.82
C TYR A 170 14.46 -3.76 -18.03
N GLU A 171 13.31 -3.19 -18.40
CA GLU A 171 12.76 -2.03 -17.73
C GLU A 171 11.33 -2.32 -17.27
N PHE A 172 11.10 -2.20 -15.97
CA PHE A 172 9.77 -2.06 -15.39
C PHE A 172 9.36 -0.60 -15.46
N LYS A 173 8.41 -0.27 -16.33
CA LYS A 173 7.93 1.09 -16.51
C LYS A 173 7.07 1.53 -15.34
N THR A 174 6.34 0.59 -14.73
CA THR A 174 5.39 0.88 -13.64
C THR A 174 6.08 1.47 -12.41
N ILE A 175 7.31 1.02 -12.14
CA ILE A 175 8.15 1.45 -11.01
C ILE A 175 9.45 2.10 -11.46
N ASN A 176 9.59 2.38 -12.76
CA ASN A 176 10.77 2.96 -13.38
C ASN A 176 12.09 2.30 -12.95
N LEU A 177 12.11 0.97 -12.95
CA LEU A 177 13.26 0.17 -12.53
C LEU A 177 13.90 -0.47 -13.75
N LYS A 178 15.19 -0.20 -13.96
CA LYS A 178 16.01 -0.90 -14.95
C LYS A 178 16.84 -1.97 -14.25
N ILE A 179 16.85 -3.17 -14.81
CA ILE A 179 17.62 -4.30 -14.30
C ILE A 179 18.39 -4.98 -15.45
N SER A 180 19.49 -5.63 -15.10
CA SER A 180 20.26 -6.52 -15.96
C SER A 180 20.82 -7.65 -15.11
N ALA A 181 21.21 -8.77 -15.71
CA ALA A 181 21.79 -9.91 -14.97
C ALA A 181 20.93 -10.38 -13.77
N ILE A 182 19.60 -10.44 -13.95
CA ILE A 182 18.66 -10.99 -12.95
C ILE A 182 18.07 -12.28 -13.52
N GLU A 183 18.17 -13.40 -12.82
CA GLU A 183 17.62 -14.68 -13.25
C GLU A 183 16.26 -14.98 -12.61
N LYS A 184 15.88 -14.25 -11.57
CA LYS A 184 14.66 -14.53 -10.83
C LYS A 184 14.04 -13.26 -10.25
N ILE A 185 12.71 -13.22 -10.24
CA ILE A 185 11.97 -12.22 -9.46
C ILE A 185 11.13 -12.95 -8.41
N ALA A 186 11.34 -12.59 -7.15
CA ALA A 186 10.52 -13.04 -6.03
C ALA A 186 9.05 -12.59 -6.17
N PRO A 187 8.09 -13.16 -5.42
CA PRO A 187 6.77 -12.56 -5.29
C PRO A 187 6.88 -11.12 -4.80
N ILE A 188 6.04 -10.23 -5.34
CA ILE A 188 5.91 -8.86 -4.83
C ILE A 188 5.42 -8.95 -3.38
N THR A 189 6.03 -8.18 -2.48
CA THR A 189 5.63 -8.10 -1.07
C THR A 189 5.09 -6.71 -0.74
N VAL A 190 4.17 -6.62 0.20
CA VAL A 190 3.63 -5.34 0.70
C VAL A 190 4.39 -4.93 1.96
N ASP A 191 4.82 -3.67 2.03
CA ASP A 191 5.38 -3.08 3.25
C ASP A 191 4.26 -2.63 4.19
N LEU A 192 3.97 -3.45 5.20
CA LEU A 192 2.95 -3.16 6.20
C LEU A 192 3.34 -2.04 7.18
N SER A 193 4.60 -1.59 7.20
CA SER A 193 5.00 -0.44 8.02
C SER A 193 4.44 0.89 7.50
N THR A 194 3.99 0.91 6.24
CA THR A 194 3.32 2.05 5.60
C THR A 194 1.80 2.07 5.80
N ASN A 195 1.24 1.17 6.62
CA ASN A 195 -0.21 1.11 6.86
C ASN A 195 -0.65 2.19 7.88
N HIS A 196 -1.42 3.16 7.42
CA HIS A 196 -2.10 4.17 8.21
C HIS A 196 -3.48 3.68 8.64
N ALA A 197 -3.88 4.03 9.85
CA ALA A 197 -5.25 3.74 10.27
C ALA A 197 -6.25 4.60 9.46
N PRO A 198 -7.46 4.06 9.19
CA PRO A 198 -8.58 4.88 8.75
C PRO A 198 -8.84 6.03 9.72
N VAL A 199 -9.60 7.03 9.29
CA VAL A 199 -10.07 8.14 10.11
C VAL A 199 -11.57 8.24 9.97
N ASN A 200 -12.31 8.14 11.07
CA ASN A 200 -13.72 8.49 11.07
C ASN A 200 -13.90 9.97 11.40
N THR A 201 -14.96 10.53 10.87
CA THR A 201 -15.52 11.80 11.32
C THR A 201 -16.87 11.52 11.91
N VAL A 202 -17.10 12.05 13.11
CA VAL A 202 -18.38 11.97 13.80
C VAL A 202 -19.12 13.30 13.79
N PRO A 203 -20.46 13.28 13.91
CA PRO A 203 -21.25 14.50 14.03
C PRO A 203 -20.76 15.40 15.16
N ALA A 204 -20.73 16.71 14.91
CA ALA A 204 -20.37 17.68 15.95
C ALA A 204 -21.49 17.79 17.01
N GLY A 205 -21.11 17.70 18.29
CA GLY A 205 -22.02 17.85 19.41
C GLY A 205 -23.01 16.70 19.60
N THR A 206 -23.92 16.86 20.55
CA THR A 206 -24.95 15.86 20.86
C THR A 206 -26.02 15.83 19.79
N GLN A 207 -26.26 14.65 19.22
CA GLN A 207 -27.34 14.42 18.27
C GLN A 207 -28.66 14.32 19.04
N LEU A 208 -29.67 15.07 18.60
CA LEU A 208 -30.98 15.07 19.23
C LEU A 208 -31.91 14.13 18.48
N ALA A 209 -32.54 13.22 19.21
CA ALA A 209 -33.58 12.35 18.70
C ALA A 209 -34.85 12.49 19.54
N SER A 210 -35.99 12.22 18.92
CA SER A 210 -37.26 12.05 19.63
C SER A 210 -37.55 10.56 19.70
N GLU A 211 -38.09 10.10 20.83
CA GLU A 211 -38.53 8.70 20.91
C GLU A 211 -39.55 8.37 19.81
N ASP A 212 -39.53 7.12 19.34
CA ASP A 212 -40.39 6.58 18.28
C ASP A 212 -40.33 7.27 16.91
N VAL A 213 -39.39 8.18 16.71
CA VAL A 213 -39.21 8.90 15.45
C VAL A 213 -37.84 8.58 14.86
N SER A 214 -37.85 8.11 13.61
CA SER A 214 -36.63 7.97 12.83
C SER A 214 -36.02 9.34 12.55
N GLN A 215 -34.75 9.52 12.91
CA GLN A 215 -34.03 10.77 12.80
C GLN A 215 -32.73 10.58 12.01
N PRO A 216 -32.46 11.40 10.99
CA PRO A 216 -31.21 11.32 10.24
C PRO A 216 -30.03 11.75 11.12
N ILE A 217 -28.89 11.07 10.97
CA ILE A 217 -27.63 11.50 11.57
C ILE A 217 -26.75 12.05 10.44
N THR A 218 -26.31 13.30 10.58
CA THR A 218 -25.47 13.99 9.59
C THR A 218 -24.05 14.17 10.09
N GLY A 219 -23.06 14.04 9.21
CA GLY A 219 -21.65 14.28 9.56
C GLY A 219 -20.87 13.04 9.99
N VAL A 220 -21.42 11.84 9.73
CA VAL A 220 -20.65 10.59 9.80
C VAL A 220 -19.95 10.37 8.46
N SER A 221 -18.63 10.22 8.47
CA SER A 221 -17.86 9.85 7.28
C SER A 221 -16.59 9.09 7.65
N VAL A 222 -15.98 8.43 6.67
CA VAL A 222 -14.73 7.70 6.79
C VAL A 222 -13.76 8.13 5.70
N PHE A 223 -12.47 8.12 6.02
CA PHE A 223 -11.36 8.34 5.10
C PHE A 223 -10.24 7.36 5.43
N ASP A 224 -9.43 7.00 4.45
CA ASP A 224 -8.24 6.18 4.65
C ASP A 224 -7.12 6.75 3.78
N PRO A 225 -5.97 7.15 4.36
CA PRO A 225 -4.81 7.65 3.60
C PRO A 225 -4.27 6.67 2.55
N ASP A 226 -4.36 5.36 2.83
CA ASP A 226 -3.86 4.30 1.96
C ASP A 226 -4.92 3.79 0.98
N GLY A 227 -6.17 4.20 1.16
CA GLY A 227 -7.29 3.77 0.35
C GLY A 227 -7.68 2.31 0.58
N GLY A 228 -8.06 1.61 -0.50
CA GLY A 228 -8.48 0.21 -0.41
C GLY A 228 -9.91 0.00 0.12
N ILE A 229 -10.18 -1.23 0.56
CA ILE A 229 -11.49 -1.64 1.08
C ILE A 229 -11.48 -1.54 2.61
N LEU A 230 -12.51 -0.87 3.15
CA LEU A 230 -12.72 -0.71 4.57
C LEU A 230 -13.95 -1.51 5.01
N THR A 231 -14.01 -1.82 6.30
CA THR A 231 -15.20 -2.30 6.98
C THR A 231 -15.54 -1.35 8.11
N THR A 232 -16.68 -0.66 7.99
CA THR A 232 -17.20 0.28 9.00
C THR A 232 -18.38 -0.35 9.73
N SER A 233 -18.28 -0.46 11.05
CA SER A 233 -19.35 -0.87 11.94
C SER A 233 -19.88 0.35 12.68
N VAL A 234 -21.19 0.60 12.57
CA VAL A 234 -21.91 1.64 13.30
C VAL A 234 -22.90 0.97 14.25
N SER A 235 -22.91 1.34 15.52
CA SER A 235 -23.77 0.70 16.51
C SER A 235 -24.31 1.66 17.58
N VAL A 236 -25.48 1.33 18.09
CA VAL A 236 -26.16 2.00 19.21
C VAL A 236 -26.63 0.97 20.22
N LEU A 237 -26.85 1.40 21.48
CA LEU A 237 -27.34 0.49 22.53
C LEU A 237 -28.87 0.52 22.63
N ASN A 238 -29.48 1.69 22.47
CA ASN A 238 -30.90 1.91 22.77
C ASN A 238 -31.71 2.31 21.52
N GLY A 239 -31.44 1.64 20.39
CA GLY A 239 -32.21 1.87 19.17
C GLY A 239 -31.81 0.96 18.02
N THR A 240 -32.28 1.35 16.84
CA THR A 240 -31.94 0.71 15.57
C THR A 240 -31.38 1.75 14.60
N LEU A 241 -30.53 1.28 13.70
CA LEU A 241 -29.92 2.07 12.65
C LEU A 241 -30.42 1.56 11.30
N THR A 242 -30.87 2.47 10.44
CA THR A 242 -31.19 2.14 9.04
C THR A 242 -30.37 2.99 8.09
N VAL A 243 -29.97 2.39 6.98
CA VAL A 243 -29.29 3.04 5.87
C VAL A 243 -29.96 2.63 4.56
N VAL A 244 -29.73 3.40 3.50
CA VAL A 244 -30.10 3.06 2.12
C VAL A 244 -28.86 2.51 1.43
N PRO A 245 -28.81 1.21 1.09
CA PRO A 245 -27.71 0.65 0.32
C PRO A 245 -27.62 1.32 -1.05
N VAL A 246 -26.43 1.77 -1.43
CA VAL A 246 -26.13 2.42 -2.71
C VAL A 246 -24.76 1.99 -3.22
N GLY A 247 -24.57 2.00 -4.54
CA GLY A 247 -23.30 1.61 -5.16
C GLY A 247 -22.96 0.13 -4.97
N ALA A 248 -21.66 -0.19 -4.85
CA ALA A 248 -21.19 -1.55 -4.66
C ALA A 248 -20.85 -1.90 -3.19
N ALA A 249 -21.09 -0.97 -2.24
CA ALA A 249 -20.92 -1.26 -0.82
C ALA A 249 -21.85 -2.40 -0.38
N THR A 250 -21.31 -3.33 0.39
CA THR A 250 -22.08 -4.39 1.03
C THR A 250 -22.58 -3.91 2.38
N VAL A 251 -23.88 -4.03 2.64
CA VAL A 251 -24.50 -3.62 3.91
C VAL A 251 -25.07 -4.83 4.64
N GLY A 252 -24.65 -5.04 5.89
CA GLY A 252 -25.17 -6.04 6.81
C GLY A 252 -25.81 -5.41 8.05
N GLY A 253 -26.78 -6.09 8.66
CA GLY A 253 -27.41 -5.64 9.92
C GLY A 253 -28.37 -4.43 9.79
N ASN A 254 -28.72 -4.04 8.57
CA ASN A 254 -29.61 -2.89 8.32
C ASN A 254 -30.96 -3.04 9.05
N GLY A 255 -31.36 -2.02 9.82
CA GLY A 255 -32.55 -2.04 10.69
C GLY A 255 -32.32 -2.68 12.05
N GLY A 256 -31.09 -3.07 12.39
CA GLY A 256 -30.71 -3.56 13.72
C GLY A 256 -29.94 -2.52 14.53
N ALA A 257 -29.49 -2.91 15.73
CA ALA A 257 -28.67 -2.06 16.60
C ALA A 257 -27.24 -1.84 16.07
N THR A 258 -26.77 -2.70 15.18
CA THR A 258 -25.46 -2.61 14.52
C THR A 258 -25.64 -2.75 13.01
N VAL A 259 -25.06 -1.82 12.26
CA VAL A 259 -24.95 -1.86 10.80
C VAL A 259 -23.48 -1.97 10.42
N THR A 260 -23.15 -2.91 9.55
CA THR A 260 -21.80 -3.08 9.00
C THR A 260 -21.81 -2.75 7.52
N ILE A 261 -20.88 -1.92 7.07
CA ILE A 261 -20.75 -1.47 5.68
C ILE A 261 -19.33 -1.79 5.22
N THR A 262 -19.19 -2.51 4.11
CA THR A 262 -17.88 -2.86 3.53
C THR A 262 -17.79 -2.32 2.11
N GLY A 263 -16.71 -1.63 1.77
CA GLY A 263 -16.49 -1.02 0.46
C GLY A 263 -15.31 -0.02 0.49
N THR A 264 -15.13 0.73 -0.59
CA THR A 264 -14.20 1.89 -0.59
C THR A 264 -14.74 3.00 0.32
N ALA A 265 -13.86 3.89 0.79
CA ALA A 265 -14.28 5.05 1.61
C ALA A 265 -15.40 5.87 0.94
N ALA A 266 -15.31 6.08 -0.38
CA ALA A 266 -16.33 6.81 -1.14
C ALA A 266 -17.70 6.10 -1.14
N GLU A 267 -17.71 4.77 -1.31
CA GLU A 267 -18.94 3.98 -1.29
C GLU A 267 -19.56 3.91 0.10
N ILE A 268 -18.73 3.76 1.15
CA ILE A 268 -19.18 3.78 2.54
C ILE A 268 -19.79 5.14 2.87
N ASN A 269 -19.13 6.25 2.49
CA ASN A 269 -19.65 7.60 2.69
C ASN A 269 -20.98 7.84 1.97
N ALA A 270 -21.16 7.26 0.78
CA ALA A 270 -22.43 7.33 0.07
C ALA A 270 -23.56 6.64 0.84
N VAL A 271 -23.30 5.47 1.44
CA VAL A 271 -24.28 4.78 2.31
C VAL A 271 -24.52 5.55 3.61
N LEU A 272 -23.47 5.99 4.30
CA LEU A 272 -23.55 6.71 5.58
C LEU A 272 -24.31 8.03 5.46
N SER A 273 -24.35 8.66 4.27
CA SER A 273 -25.14 9.87 4.04
C SER A 273 -26.66 9.70 4.27
N SER A 274 -27.14 8.45 4.32
CA SER A 274 -28.54 8.09 4.51
C SER A 274 -28.86 7.51 5.89
N ILE A 275 -27.88 7.47 6.81
CA ILE A 275 -28.06 6.82 8.10
C ILE A 275 -29.12 7.53 8.95
N THR A 276 -30.03 6.75 9.52
CA THR A 276 -31.00 7.21 10.50
C THR A 276 -30.95 6.36 11.76
N TYR A 277 -31.27 6.99 12.88
CA TYR A 277 -31.45 6.37 14.18
C TYR A 277 -32.92 6.41 14.58
N THR A 278 -33.42 5.30 15.10
CA THR A 278 -34.73 5.23 15.77
C THR A 278 -34.52 4.64 17.15
N GLY A 279 -34.86 5.38 18.20
CA GLY A 279 -34.78 4.89 19.57
C GLY A 279 -35.67 3.65 19.77
N ASN A 280 -35.34 2.83 20.77
CA ASN A 280 -36.25 1.77 21.20
C ASN A 280 -37.59 2.38 21.65
N GLN A 281 -38.65 1.59 21.58
CA GLN A 281 -39.98 2.03 22.00
C GLN A 281 -39.96 2.54 23.44
N ASP A 282 -40.56 3.71 23.66
CA ASP A 282 -40.66 4.40 24.96
C ASP A 282 -39.29 4.68 25.64
N TYR A 283 -38.19 4.62 24.88
CA TYR A 283 -36.86 4.90 25.41
C TYR A 283 -36.56 6.40 25.36
N ASN A 284 -36.28 6.97 26.53
CA ASN A 284 -35.75 8.32 26.66
C ASN A 284 -34.46 8.30 27.50
N GLY A 285 -33.43 9.04 27.06
CA GLY A 285 -32.14 9.04 27.76
C GLY A 285 -30.93 9.22 26.83
N PRO A 286 -29.71 9.08 27.38
CA PRO A 286 -28.47 9.15 26.62
C PRO A 286 -28.18 7.82 25.91
N ASP A 287 -27.91 7.89 24.61
CA ASP A 287 -27.39 6.79 23.79
C ASP A 287 -26.07 7.22 23.11
N GLN A 288 -25.37 6.28 22.50
CA GLN A 288 -24.09 6.54 21.84
C GLN A 288 -24.05 5.89 20.47
N LEU A 289 -23.68 6.67 19.46
CA LEU A 289 -23.31 6.18 18.14
C LEU A 289 -21.83 5.81 18.18
N ASN A 290 -21.54 4.51 18.25
CA ASN A 290 -20.17 3.99 18.20
C ASN A 290 -19.85 3.64 16.75
N ILE A 291 -18.77 4.21 16.22
CA ILE A 291 -18.29 3.96 14.87
C ILE A 291 -16.90 3.35 14.98
N THR A 292 -16.67 2.25 14.26
CA THR A 292 -15.36 1.63 14.15
C THR A 292 -15.13 1.28 12.69
N THR A 293 -14.04 1.79 12.11
CA THR A 293 -13.63 1.45 10.75
C THR A 293 -12.31 0.73 10.79
N THR A 294 -12.18 -0.34 10.01
CA THR A 294 -10.97 -1.14 9.90
C THR A 294 -10.64 -1.33 8.43
N ASP A 295 -9.39 -1.13 8.06
CA ASP A 295 -8.89 -1.43 6.72
C ASP A 295 -8.74 -2.95 6.50
N ALA A 296 -8.36 -3.37 5.30
CA ALA A 296 -8.16 -4.78 4.96
C ALA A 296 -6.91 -5.41 5.62
N LEU A 297 -5.99 -4.59 6.14
CA LEU A 297 -4.71 -5.00 6.73
C LEU A 297 -4.72 -5.00 8.27
N GLY A 298 -5.82 -4.52 8.88
CA GLY A 298 -6.10 -4.58 10.30
C GLY A 298 -5.89 -3.28 11.08
N ALA A 299 -5.47 -2.15 10.46
CA ALA A 299 -5.48 -0.89 11.20
C ALA A 299 -6.91 -0.34 11.29
N SER A 300 -7.19 0.30 12.43
CA SER A 300 -8.55 0.67 12.78
C SER A 300 -8.62 1.97 13.54
N ASP A 301 -9.73 2.66 13.38
CA ASP A 301 -10.08 3.85 14.12
C ASP A 301 -11.50 3.76 14.68
N ALA A 302 -11.70 4.30 15.88
CA ALA A 302 -12.94 4.19 16.61
C ALA A 302 -13.32 5.51 17.28
N ASP A 303 -14.54 5.96 16.98
CA ASP A 303 -15.10 7.20 17.46
C ASP A 303 -16.49 7.01 18.06
N VAL A 304 -16.88 7.98 18.88
CA VAL A 304 -18.17 7.99 19.57
C VAL A 304 -18.83 9.34 19.44
N ALA A 305 -20.11 9.35 19.06
CA ALA A 305 -20.97 10.53 19.13
C ALA A 305 -22.11 10.32 20.14
N ALA A 306 -22.40 11.33 20.93
CA ALA A 306 -23.51 11.28 21.88
C ALA A 306 -24.86 11.47 21.16
N ILE A 307 -25.85 10.67 21.53
CA ILE A 307 -27.26 10.85 21.16
C ILE A 307 -28.05 11.15 22.44
N SER A 308 -28.97 12.10 22.39
CA SER A 308 -29.93 12.35 23.45
C SER A 308 -31.34 12.16 22.92
N VAL A 309 -32.06 11.19 23.49
CA VAL A 309 -33.44 10.88 23.13
C VAL A 309 -34.39 11.61 24.07
N THR A 310 -35.21 12.49 23.52
CA THR A 310 -36.23 13.25 24.27
C THR A 310 -37.58 12.53 24.24
N PRO A 311 -38.33 12.53 25.35
CA PRO A 311 -39.65 11.92 25.40
C PRO A 311 -40.66 12.67 24.51
N VAL A 312 -41.60 11.94 23.95
CA VAL A 312 -42.74 12.37 23.14
C VAL A 312 -44.00 11.86 23.85
N ASN A 313 -45.01 12.73 24.00
CA ASN A 313 -46.20 12.34 24.74
C ASN A 313 -47.08 11.37 23.94
N ASP A 314 -47.22 10.13 24.42
CA ASP A 314 -48.14 9.15 23.87
C ASP A 314 -49.61 9.45 24.14
N ALA A 315 -50.47 9.04 23.20
CA ALA A 315 -51.91 9.06 23.41
C ALA A 315 -52.33 7.90 24.32
N PRO A 316 -53.24 8.09 25.29
CA PRO A 316 -53.70 7.02 26.15
C PRO A 316 -54.34 5.89 25.34
N THR A 317 -53.86 4.65 25.52
CA THR A 317 -54.47 3.46 24.93
C THR A 317 -55.56 2.93 25.87
N THR A 318 -56.79 2.79 25.36
CA THR A 318 -57.87 2.13 26.11
C THR A 318 -57.75 0.62 25.90
N SER A 319 -57.25 -0.12 26.89
CA SER A 319 -57.40 -1.58 26.89
C SER A 319 -58.85 -1.95 27.20
N PRO A 320 -59.54 -2.75 26.34
CA PRO A 320 -60.83 -3.31 26.71
C PRO A 320 -60.62 -4.33 27.85
N VAL A 321 -61.38 -4.15 28.93
CA VAL A 321 -61.43 -4.99 30.13
C VAL A 321 -62.09 -6.33 29.84
#